data_AF-A0A7V1D3P3-F1
#
_entry.id   AF-A0A7V1D3P3-F1
#
_cell.length_a   1.000
_cell.length_b   1.000
_cell.length_c   1.000
_cell.angle_alpha   90.00
_cell.angle_beta   90.00
_cell.angle_gamma   90.00
#
_symmetry.space_group_name_H-M   'P 1'
#
loop_
_entity.id
_entity.type
_entity.pdbx_description
1 polymer ?
#
loop_
_entity_poly.entity_id
_entity_poly.type
_entity_poly.pdbx_seq_one_letter_code
_entity_poly.pdbx_strand_id
1 'polypeptide(L)'
;MILYRYIVKDIITVFIGVITVLFLILLGTLMIRYLSEVAAGTIAKEFLLPLVSIRALESWVLVVPLSFFLALIISLGRMNSENELIAAYACGFERKKLLLLVVGLSVLVSLFVASMTLFIAPAADQKYHEVLRDSEQQSDLSVLAPRKFIELSDGSLFYAEDRDE
;
A
#
# COMPACT_ATOMS: atom_id res chain seq x y z
N MET A 1 13.12 11.36 -31.56
CA MET A 1 12.87 11.63 -30.13
C MET A 1 11.40 11.77 -29.76
N ILE A 2 10.55 12.37 -30.61
CA ILE A 2 9.14 12.67 -30.26
C ILE A 2 8.35 11.40 -29.87
N LEU A 3 8.49 10.30 -30.62
CA LEU A 3 7.80 9.04 -30.35
C LEU A 3 8.16 8.44 -28.98
N TYR A 4 9.43 8.51 -28.57
CA TYR A 4 9.86 8.03 -27.25
C TYR A 4 9.19 8.82 -26.13
N ARG A 5 9.17 10.16 -26.25
CA ARG A 5 8.53 11.02 -25.25
C ARG A 5 7.03 10.76 -25.17
N TYR A 6 6.41 10.48 -26.32
CA TYR A 6 4.99 10.11 -26.38
C TYR A 6 4.73 8.80 -25.62
N ILE A 7 5.48 7.74 -25.91
CA ILE A 7 5.32 6.43 -25.25
C ILE A 7 5.57 6.53 -23.74
N VAL A 8 6.65 7.21 -23.32
CA VAL A 8 6.94 7.41 -21.89
C VAL A 8 5.81 8.19 -21.21
N LYS A 9 5.33 9.27 -21.83
CA LYS A 9 4.26 10.09 -21.26
C LYS A 9 2.97 9.27 -21.14
N ASP A 10 2.64 8.45 -22.12
CA ASP A 10 1.45 7.59 -22.08
C ASP A 10 1.54 6.58 -20.94
N ILE A 11 2.65 5.82 -20.86
CA ILE A 11 2.91 4.85 -19.79
C ILE A 11 2.83 5.52 -18.42
N ILE A 12 3.47 6.67 -18.22
CA ILE A 12 3.47 7.39 -16.94
C ILE A 12 2.07 7.91 -16.58
N THR A 13 1.30 8.36 -17.56
CA THR A 13 -0.07 8.84 -17.32
C THR A 13 -0.97 7.69 -16.87
N VAL A 14 -0.91 6.56 -17.58
CA VAL A 14 -1.65 5.35 -17.19
C VAL A 14 -1.18 4.83 -15.83
N PHE A 15 0.13 4.84 -15.58
CA PHE A 15 0.72 4.44 -14.31
C PHE A 15 0.20 5.26 -13.13
N ILE A 16 0.17 6.58 -13.25
CA ILE A 16 -0.37 7.47 -12.22
C ILE A 16 -1.86 7.20 -11.97
N GLY A 17 -2.64 6.92 -13.02
CA GLY A 17 -4.04 6.54 -12.86
C GLY A 17 -4.20 5.22 -12.09
N VAL A 18 -3.47 4.19 -12.51
CA VAL A 18 -3.54 2.85 -11.91
C VAL A 18 -3.06 2.85 -10.46
N ILE A 19 -1.89 3.45 -10.17
CA ILE A 19 -1.36 3.53 -8.79
C ILE A 19 -2.33 4.25 -7.86
N THR A 20 -2.96 5.33 -8.33
CA THR A 20 -3.94 6.09 -7.52
C THR A 20 -5.14 5.23 -7.17
N VAL A 21 -5.71 4.52 -8.14
CA VAL A 21 -6.86 3.64 -7.91
C VAL A 21 -6.50 2.50 -6.96
N LEU A 22 -5.39 1.79 -7.21
CA LEU A 22 -4.94 0.69 -6.35
C LEU A 22 -4.64 1.17 -4.92
N PHE A 23 -3.98 2.33 -4.78
CA PHE A 23 -3.68 2.89 -3.48
C PHE A 23 -4.94 3.27 -2.70
N LEU A 24 -5.93 3.89 -3.36
CA LEU A 24 -7.22 4.21 -2.72
C LEU A 24 -7.97 2.96 -2.26
N ILE A 25 -7.98 1.90 -3.06
CA ILE A 25 -8.60 0.62 -2.69
C ILE A 25 -7.93 0.08 -1.42
N LEU A 26 -6.59 0.01 -1.41
CA LEU A 26 -5.84 -0.50 -0.26
C LEU A 26 -6.00 0.36 1.00
N LEU A 27 -5.96 1.69 0.84
CA LEU A 27 -6.17 2.61 1.95
C LEU A 27 -7.57 2.42 2.55
N GLY A 28 -8.59 2.23 1.71
CA GLY A 28 -9.94 1.91 2.14
C GLY A 28 -10.01 0.59 2.92
N THR A 29 -9.41 -0.48 2.39
CA THR A 29 -9.37 -1.78 3.07
C THR A 29 -8.63 -1.72 4.40
N LEU A 30 -7.49 -1.00 4.46
CA LEU A 30 -6.74 -0.78 5.69
C LEU A 30 -7.57 -0.03 6.72
N MET A 31 -8.22 1.06 6.32
CA MET A 31 -9.07 1.85 7.22
C MET A 31 -10.22 1.02 7.80
N ILE A 32 -10.92 0.25 6.96
CA ILE A 32 -12.03 -0.61 7.40
C ILE A 32 -11.53 -1.65 8.42
N ARG A 33 -10.39 -2.29 8.14
CA ARG A 33 -9.79 -3.30 9.03
C ARG A 33 -9.45 -2.71 10.40
N TYR A 34 -8.68 -1.63 10.45
CA TYR A 34 -8.28 -1.03 11.73
C TYR A 34 -9.45 -0.38 12.48
N LEU A 35 -10.44 0.15 11.77
CA LEU A 35 -11.66 0.65 12.41
C LEU A 35 -12.46 -0.48 13.08
N SER A 36 -12.48 -1.68 12.49
CA SER A 36 -13.13 -2.85 13.10
C SER A 36 -12.41 -3.31 14.38
N GLU A 37 -11.09 -3.20 14.44
CA GLU A 37 -10.28 -3.51 15.63
C GLU A 37 -10.54 -2.47 16.75
N VAL A 38 -10.64 -1.19 16.40
CA VAL A 38 -11.05 -0.14 17.36
C VAL A 38 -12.48 -0.36 17.86
N ALA A 39 -13.41 -0.74 16.99
CA ALA A 39 -14.79 -1.03 17.38
C ALA A 39 -14.92 -2.25 18.30
N ALA A 40 -14.03 -3.24 18.15
CA ALA A 40 -13.93 -4.39 19.04
C ALA A 40 -13.31 -4.04 20.41
N GLY A 41 -12.64 -2.88 20.51
CA GLY A 41 -11.94 -2.42 21.72
C GLY A 41 -10.55 -3.02 21.88
N THR A 42 -9.98 -3.65 20.84
CA THR A 42 -8.62 -4.21 20.90
C THR A 42 -7.54 -3.15 20.73
N ILE A 43 -7.86 -2.05 20.04
CA ILE A 43 -6.95 -0.93 19.77
C ILE A 43 -7.64 0.37 20.21
N ALA A 44 -6.90 1.25 20.90
CA ALA A 44 -7.43 2.57 21.23
C ALA A 44 -7.50 3.45 19.98
N LYS A 45 -8.56 4.27 19.85
CA LYS A 45 -8.82 5.13 18.70
C LYS A 45 -7.63 6.03 18.33
N GLU A 46 -6.84 6.42 19.32
CA GLU A 46 -5.66 7.30 19.18
C GLU A 46 -4.57 6.68 18.30
N PHE A 47 -4.46 5.34 18.28
CA PHE A 47 -3.48 4.62 17.47
C PHE A 47 -3.96 4.27 16.05
N LEU A 48 -5.24 4.51 15.72
CA LEU A 48 -5.80 4.15 14.42
C LEU A 48 -5.09 4.88 13.27
N LEU A 49 -4.96 6.20 13.35
CA LEU A 49 -4.31 6.99 12.29
C LEU A 49 -2.82 6.65 12.14
N PRO A 50 -2.01 6.59 13.24
CA PRO A 50 -0.62 6.14 13.17
C PRO A 50 -0.47 4.77 12.51
N LEU A 51 -1.20 3.74 12.97
CA LEU A 51 -1.08 2.38 12.46
C LEU A 51 -1.45 2.28 10.98
N VAL A 52 -2.56 2.92 10.58
CA VAL A 52 -2.97 2.92 9.17
C VAL A 52 -1.96 3.65 8.30
N SER A 53 -1.42 4.78 8.76
CA SER A 53 -0.44 5.55 7.98
C SER A 53 0.87 4.78 7.74
N ILE A 54 1.37 4.06 8.74
CA ILE A 54 2.56 3.21 8.63
C ILE A 54 2.32 2.10 7.62
N ARG A 55 1.20 1.37 7.75
CA ARG A 55 0.84 0.29 6.82
C ARG A 55 0.53 0.78 5.42
N ALA A 56 -0.07 1.95 5.29
CA ALA A 56 -0.32 2.58 4.00
C ALA A 56 1.01 2.87 3.30
N LEU A 57 2.01 3.41 4.02
CA LEU A 57 3.34 3.69 3.47
C LEU A 57 4.09 2.42 3.08
N GLU A 58 4.01 1.37 3.90
CA GLU A 58 4.57 0.05 3.61
C GLU A 58 3.96 -0.55 2.32
N SER A 59 2.65 -0.37 2.13
CA SER A 59 1.93 -0.89 0.96
C SER A 59 2.46 -0.33 -0.38
N TRP A 60 3.09 0.85 -0.40
CA TRP A 60 3.67 1.42 -1.64
C TRP A 60 4.71 0.50 -2.27
N VAL A 61 5.45 -0.25 -1.45
CA VAL A 61 6.48 -1.20 -1.92
C VAL A 61 5.87 -2.26 -2.85
N LEU A 62 4.62 -2.67 -2.59
CA LEU A 62 3.88 -3.64 -3.41
C LEU A 62 3.07 -2.97 -4.52
N VAL A 63 2.45 -1.82 -4.24
CA VAL A 63 1.56 -1.15 -5.21
C VAL A 63 2.31 -0.61 -6.41
N VAL A 64 3.48 0.00 -6.20
CA VAL A 64 4.29 0.61 -7.27
C VAL A 64 4.65 -0.40 -8.39
N PRO A 65 5.26 -1.57 -8.12
CA PRO A 65 5.58 -2.53 -9.18
C PRO A 65 4.34 -3.11 -9.85
N LEU A 66 3.27 -3.38 -9.09
CA LEU A 66 2.03 -3.92 -9.64
C LEU A 66 1.34 -2.92 -10.57
N SER A 67 1.22 -1.67 -10.14
CA SER A 67 0.64 -0.60 -10.96
C SER A 67 1.47 -0.30 -12.20
N PHE A 68 2.80 -0.37 -12.12
CA PHE A 68 3.68 -0.21 -13.28
C PHE A 68 3.48 -1.33 -14.31
N PHE A 69 3.39 -2.58 -13.85
CA PHE A 69 3.09 -3.72 -14.71
C PHE A 69 1.75 -3.57 -15.42
N LEU A 70 0.68 -3.22 -14.69
CA LEU A 70 -0.63 -2.97 -15.29
C LEU A 70 -0.59 -1.81 -16.29
N ALA A 71 0.10 -0.73 -15.95
CA ALA A 71 0.23 0.43 -16.83
C ALA A 71 0.92 0.08 -18.16
N LEU A 72 1.97 -0.75 -18.12
CA LEU A 72 2.62 -1.25 -19.33
C LEU A 72 1.65 -2.06 -20.19
N ILE A 73 0.88 -2.98 -19.60
CA ILE A 73 -0.09 -3.79 -20.34
C ILE A 73 -1.16 -2.91 -20.98
N ILE A 74 -1.74 -1.99 -20.21
CA ILE A 74 -2.83 -1.13 -20.67
C ILE A 74 -2.34 -0.17 -21.75
N SER A 75 -1.22 0.53 -21.53
CA SER A 75 -0.67 1.49 -22.48
C SER A 75 -0.22 0.81 -23.78
N LEU A 76 0.61 -0.24 -23.69
CA LEU A 76 1.09 -0.95 -24.88
C LEU A 76 -0.05 -1.70 -25.59
N GLY A 77 -1.01 -2.26 -24.84
CA GLY A 77 -2.20 -2.89 -25.39
C GLY A 77 -3.06 -1.90 -26.16
N ARG A 78 -3.28 -0.70 -25.61
CA ARG A 78 -4.01 0.40 -26.26
C ARG A 78 -3.31 0.84 -27.55
N MET A 79 -2.02 1.16 -27.48
CA MET A 79 -1.23 1.56 -28.65
C MET A 79 -1.17 0.48 -29.75
N ASN A 80 -1.22 -0.81 -29.35
CA ASN A 80 -1.29 -1.91 -30.31
C ASN A 80 -2.68 -2.01 -30.95
N SER A 81 -3.76 -1.83 -30.18
CA SER A 81 -5.14 -1.85 -30.68
C SER A 81 -5.47 -0.66 -31.59
N GLU A 82 -4.87 0.50 -31.34
CA GLU A 82 -4.97 1.71 -32.17
C GLU A 82 -4.02 1.67 -33.38
N ASN A 83 -3.32 0.55 -33.60
CA ASN A 83 -2.32 0.36 -34.67
C ASN A 83 -1.14 1.36 -34.65
N GLU A 84 -0.96 2.13 -33.57
CA GLU A 84 0.12 3.13 -33.47
C GLU A 84 1.50 2.46 -33.50
N LEU A 85 1.67 1.36 -32.76
CA LEU A 85 2.93 0.60 -32.75
C LEU A 85 3.22 -0.03 -34.11
N ILE A 86 2.19 -0.55 -34.79
CA ILE A 86 2.33 -1.17 -36.11
C ILE A 86 2.73 -0.12 -37.15
N ALA A 87 2.07 1.04 -37.15
CA ALA A 87 2.43 2.17 -38.00
C ALA A 87 3.86 2.65 -37.73
N ALA A 88 4.26 2.78 -36.47
CA ALA A 88 5.63 3.16 -36.10
C ALA A 88 6.66 2.15 -36.64
N TYR A 89 6.40 0.85 -36.50
CA TYR A 89 7.29 -0.20 -37.03
C TYR A 89 7.36 -0.19 -38.56
N ALA A 90 6.25 0.07 -39.25
CA ALA A 90 6.23 0.20 -40.71
C ALA A 90 7.06 1.40 -41.20
N CYS A 91 7.12 2.49 -40.43
CA CYS A 91 7.97 3.65 -40.71
C CYS A 91 9.45 3.46 -40.30
N GLY A 92 9.88 2.24 -39.94
CA GLY A 92 11.27 1.93 -39.62
C GLY A 92 11.64 2.07 -38.15
N PHE A 93 10.67 2.23 -37.24
CA PHE A 93 10.96 2.12 -35.80
C PHE A 93 11.32 0.68 -35.44
N GLU A 94 12.40 0.49 -34.68
CA GLU A 94 12.82 -0.86 -34.30
C GLU A 94 12.12 -1.34 -33.02
N ARG A 95 11.65 -2.59 -33.01
CA ARG A 95 11.10 -3.25 -31.81
C ARG A 95 12.07 -3.27 -30.63
N LYS A 96 13.38 -3.43 -30.90
CA LYS A 96 14.44 -3.42 -29.87
C LYS A 96 14.49 -2.10 -29.11
N LYS A 97 14.24 -0.98 -29.80
CA LYS A 97 14.24 0.36 -29.19
C LYS A 97 13.08 0.55 -28.21
N LEU A 98 11.90 -0.01 -28.52
CA LEU A 98 10.78 -0.05 -27.57
C LEU A 98 11.14 -0.87 -26.33
N LEU A 99 11.71 -2.06 -26.54
CA LEU A 99 12.07 -2.95 -25.43
C LEU A 99 13.10 -2.29 -24.50
N LEU A 100 14.13 -1.65 -25.06
CA LEU A 100 15.15 -0.95 -24.29
C LEU A 100 14.57 0.25 -23.51
N LEU A 101 13.57 0.94 -24.06
CA LEU A 101 12.84 1.99 -23.37
C LEU A 101 12.07 1.44 -22.16
N VAL A 102 11.31 0.36 -22.35
CA VAL A 102 10.53 -0.28 -21.28
C VAL A 102 11.45 -0.81 -20.19
N VAL A 103 12.54 -1.50 -20.57
CA VAL A 103 13.54 -1.97 -19.61
C VAL A 103 14.17 -0.81 -18.84
N GLY A 104 14.50 0.29 -19.50
CA GLY A 104 15.01 1.50 -18.84
C GLY A 104 14.05 2.06 -17.79
N LEU A 105 12.75 2.13 -18.12
CA LEU A 105 11.71 2.53 -17.16
C LEU A 105 11.58 1.53 -16.01
N SER A 106 11.57 0.22 -16.31
CA SER A 106 11.51 -0.84 -15.29
C SER A 106 12.67 -0.78 -14.32
N VAL A 107 13.89 -0.51 -14.80
CA VAL A 107 15.08 -0.35 -13.95
C VAL A 107 14.93 0.86 -13.03
N LEU A 108 14.42 1.99 -13.54
CA LEU A 108 14.18 3.18 -12.73
C LEU A 108 13.16 2.90 -11.62
N VAL A 109 12.03 2.27 -11.97
CA VAL A 109 11.01 1.88 -10.99
C VAL A 109 11.55 0.85 -10.01
N SER A 110 12.34 -0.11 -10.47
CA SER A 110 12.97 -1.12 -9.62
C SER A 110 13.94 -0.51 -8.62
N LEU A 111 14.77 0.45 -9.03
CA LEU A 111 15.67 1.19 -8.12
C LEU A 111 14.88 1.98 -7.08
N PHE A 112 13.79 2.63 -7.49
CA PHE A 112 12.90 3.35 -6.59
C PHE A 112 12.30 2.39 -5.55
N VAL A 113 11.69 1.29 -5.97
CA VAL A 113 11.12 0.29 -5.07
C VAL A 113 12.20 -0.33 -4.17
N ALA A 114 13.36 -0.69 -4.71
CA ALA A 114 14.46 -1.24 -3.93
C ALA A 114 14.91 -0.29 -2.81
N SER A 115 14.98 1.03 -3.10
CA SER A 115 15.27 2.03 -2.08
C SER A 115 14.18 2.07 -0.99
N MET A 116 12.90 2.00 -1.36
CA MET A 116 11.82 1.94 -0.37
C MET A 116 11.88 0.64 0.45
N THR A 117 12.15 -0.51 -0.17
CA THR A 117 12.27 -1.78 0.55
C THR A 117 13.42 -1.78 1.55
N LEU A 118 14.57 -1.21 1.18
CA LEU A 118 15.76 -1.21 2.04
C LEU A 118 15.66 -0.25 3.24
N PHE A 119 14.96 0.88 3.08
CA PHE A 119 14.89 1.91 4.13
C PHE A 119 13.52 1.98 4.81
N ILE A 120 12.44 1.93 4.04
CA ILE A 120 11.08 2.19 4.54
C ILE A 120 10.47 0.92 5.12
N ALA A 121 10.64 -0.24 4.47
CA ALA A 121 10.08 -1.48 5.00
C ALA A 121 10.59 -1.83 6.42
N PRO A 122 11.91 -1.83 6.72
CA PRO A 122 12.38 -2.14 8.07
C PRO A 122 11.99 -1.07 9.08
N ALA A 123 11.99 0.22 8.71
CA ALA A 123 11.60 1.30 9.60
C ALA A 123 10.09 1.28 9.91
N ALA A 124 9.27 0.96 8.91
CA ALA A 124 7.83 0.81 9.06
C ALA A 124 7.49 -0.38 9.97
N ASP A 125 8.16 -1.51 9.79
CA ASP A 125 7.95 -2.70 10.61
C ASP A 125 8.32 -2.47 12.09
N GLN A 126 9.48 -1.88 12.34
CA GLN A 126 9.91 -1.50 13.70
C GLN A 126 8.91 -0.55 14.37
N LYS A 127 8.50 0.50 13.64
CA LYS A 127 7.57 1.51 14.18
C LYS A 127 6.17 0.95 14.35
N TYR A 128 5.74 0.03 13.50
CA TYR A 128 4.47 -0.67 13.64
C TYR A 128 4.44 -1.49 14.94
N HIS A 129 5.50 -2.24 15.22
CA HIS A 129 5.59 -3.04 16.45
C HIS A 129 5.70 -2.20 17.73
N GLU A 130 6.38 -1.05 17.66
CA GLU A 130 6.43 -0.08 18.76
C GLU A 130 5.03 0.47 19.08
N VAL A 131 4.34 1.00 18.07
CA VAL A 131 2.98 1.56 18.23
C VAL A 131 1.95 0.51 18.66
N LEU A 132 2.11 -0.73 18.20
CA LEU A 132 1.24 -1.84 18.60
C LEU A 132 1.43 -2.20 20.08
N ARG A 133 2.67 -2.27 20.57
CA ARG A 133 2.96 -2.52 21.99
C ARG A 133 2.40 -1.43 22.90
N ASP A 134 2.53 -0.17 22.50
CA ASP A 134 1.96 0.96 23.24
C ASP A 134 0.43 0.89 23.29
N SER A 135 -0.19 0.46 22.17
CA SER A 135 -1.63 0.24 22.10
C SER A 135 -2.11 -0.91 23.00
N GLU A 136 -1.36 -2.01 23.10
CA GLU A 136 -1.70 -3.14 23.97
C GLU A 136 -1.56 -2.79 25.45
N GLN A 137 -0.53 -2.04 25.83
CA GLN A 137 -0.36 -1.58 27.22
C GLN A 137 -1.46 -0.61 27.66
N GLN A 138 -1.91 0.29 26.77
CA GLN A 138 -3.04 1.17 27.07
C GLN A 138 -4.39 0.45 26.95
N SER A 139 -4.51 -0.56 26.09
CA SER A 139 -5.73 -1.36 26.01
C SER A 139 -5.87 -2.23 27.26
N ASP A 140 -4.83 -2.85 27.81
CA ASP A 140 -4.90 -3.56 29.11
C ASP A 140 -5.38 -2.64 30.25
N LEU A 141 -4.96 -1.37 30.25
CA LEU A 141 -5.46 -0.37 31.20
C LEU A 141 -6.90 0.07 30.91
N SER A 142 -7.33 0.04 29.65
CA SER A 142 -8.71 0.38 29.22
C SER A 142 -9.67 -0.82 29.25
N VAL A 143 -9.14 -2.04 29.30
CA VAL A 143 -9.83 -3.33 29.46
C VAL A 143 -10.22 -3.53 30.93
N LEU A 144 -9.56 -2.80 31.85
CA LEU A 144 -10.04 -2.51 33.19
C LEU A 144 -11.10 -1.39 33.23
N ALA A 145 -11.72 -1.01 32.11
CA ALA A 145 -12.93 -0.21 32.15
C ALA A 145 -14.07 -1.05 32.76
N PRO A 146 -14.70 -0.58 33.85
CA PRO A 146 -15.68 -1.36 34.61
C PRO A 146 -16.86 -1.79 33.74
N ARG A 147 -17.46 -2.95 34.06
CA ARG A 147 -18.64 -3.60 33.43
C ARG A 147 -18.48 -4.42 32.14
N LYS A 148 -17.28 -4.90 31.77
CA LYS A 148 -17.15 -5.96 30.75
C LYS A 148 -16.60 -7.24 31.39
N PHE A 149 -17.35 -8.34 31.29
CA PHE A 149 -16.88 -9.65 31.70
C PHE A 149 -15.80 -10.12 30.72
N ILE A 150 -14.60 -10.38 31.24
CA ILE A 150 -13.51 -10.96 30.47
C ILE A 150 -13.34 -12.39 30.95
N GLU A 151 -13.60 -13.33 30.04
CA GLU A 151 -13.40 -14.75 30.27
C GLU A 151 -11.97 -15.09 29.83
N LEU A 152 -11.11 -15.39 30.81
CA LEU A 152 -9.73 -15.79 30.54
C LEU A 152 -9.70 -17.25 30.06
N SER A 153 -8.69 -17.63 29.27
CA SER A 153 -8.53 -18.98 28.70
C SER A 153 -8.39 -20.12 29.72
N ASP A 154 -8.39 -19.81 31.02
CA ASP A 154 -8.39 -20.75 32.16
C ASP A 154 -9.79 -20.89 32.82
N GLY A 155 -10.85 -20.37 32.19
CA GLY A 155 -12.23 -20.49 32.69
C GLY A 155 -12.56 -19.63 33.92
N SER A 156 -11.70 -18.67 34.26
CA SER A 156 -11.92 -17.69 35.33
C SER A 156 -12.53 -16.41 34.77
N LEU A 157 -13.65 -15.99 35.39
CA LEU A 157 -14.44 -14.82 34.99
C LEU A 157 -14.09 -13.64 35.88
N PHE A 158 -13.41 -12.61 35.34
CA PHE A 158 -13.11 -11.39 36.08
C PHE A 158 -14.19 -10.33 35.85
N TYR A 159 -14.70 -9.76 36.94
CA TYR A 159 -15.67 -8.67 36.95
C TYR A 159 -15.17 -7.56 37.89
N ALA A 160 -14.96 -6.37 37.33
CA ALA A 160 -14.65 -5.16 38.08
C ALA A 160 -15.86 -4.21 37.98
N GLU A 161 -16.47 -3.93 39.13
CA GLU A 161 -17.78 -3.26 39.23
C GLU A 161 -17.65 -1.73 39.30
N ASP A 162 -16.71 -1.18 40.08
CA ASP A 162 -16.38 0.24 40.05
C ASP A 162 -15.09 0.51 40.85
N ARG A 163 -14.48 1.68 40.62
CA ARG A 163 -13.38 2.20 41.43
C ARG A 163 -13.95 3.33 42.29
N ASP A 164 -14.17 3.04 43.58
CA ASP A 164 -14.45 4.09 44.56
C ASP A 164 -13.14 4.84 44.91
N GLU A 165 -13.19 6.16 44.66
CA GLU A 165 -12.27 7.27 45.01
C GLU A 165 -10.87 7.37 44.33
#